data_AF-A0A929NYC2-F1
#
_entry.id   AF-A0A929NYC2-F1
#
_cell.length_a   1.000
_cell.length_b   1.000
_cell.length_c   1.000
_cell.angle_alpha   90.00
_cell.angle_beta   90.00
_cell.angle_gamma   90.00
#
_symmetry.space_group_name_H-M   'P 1'
#
loop_
_entity.id
_entity.type
_entity.pdbx_description
1 polymer ?
#
loop_
_entity_poly.entity_id
_entity_poly.type
_entity_poly.pdbx_seq_one_letter_code
_entity_poly.pdbx_strand_id
1 'polypeptide(L)' 'MSTEIDYKNNPLHGVGLKNILIEIVEYYGFKILFAYLNINCFKTNPSIASSVKFLKKPDWAREKVEA' A
#
# COMPACT_ATOMS: atom_id res chain seq x y z
N MET A 1 23.42 -2.76 9.66
CA MET A 1 23.02 -1.40 9.24
C MET A 1 21.52 -1.36 9.26
N SER A 2 20.94 -0.96 10.40
CA SER A 2 19.51 -0.72 10.52
C SER A 2 19.24 0.62 9.86
N THR A 3 18.54 0.64 8.74
CA THR A 3 18.11 1.87 8.08
C THR A 3 17.00 2.48 8.92
N GLU A 4 17.36 3.35 9.86
CA GLU A 4 16.39 4.18 10.59
C GLU A 4 15.90 5.27 9.63
N ILE A 5 14.76 5.02 8.99
CA ILE A 5 14.11 6.02 8.15
C ILE A 5 13.42 7.01 9.10
N ASP A 6 14.00 8.21 9.26
CA ASP A 6 13.44 9.27 10.11
C ASP A 6 12.22 9.91 9.44
N TYR A 7 11.03 9.49 9.87
CA TYR A 7 9.73 9.98 9.36
C TYR A 7 9.16 11.18 10.15
N LYS A 8 9.94 11.83 11.05
CA LYS A 8 9.42 12.89 11.95
C LYS A 8 8.70 14.05 11.26
N ASN A 9 9.03 14.34 10.01
CA ASN A 9 8.43 15.42 9.21
C ASN A 9 7.70 14.90 7.97
N ASN A 10 7.37 13.60 7.90
CA ASN A 10 6.54 13.12 6.81
C ASN A 10 5.09 13.58 7.06
N PRO A 11 4.47 14.39 6.18
CA PRO A 11 3.05 14.74 6.30
C PRO A 11 2.13 13.51 6.30
N LEU A 12 2.66 12.35 5.90
CA LEU A 12 1.98 11.05 5.94
C LEU A 12 2.19 10.28 7.27
N HIS A 13 2.87 10.86 8.27
CA HIS A 13 3.08 10.21 9.56
C HIS A 13 1.75 10.04 10.30
N GLY A 14 1.34 8.79 10.53
CA GLY A 14 0.03 8.45 11.13
C GLY A 14 -1.12 8.34 10.12
N VAL A 15 -0.83 8.41 8.82
CA VAL A 15 -1.83 8.18 7.78
C VAL A 15 -2.11 6.68 7.68
N GLY A 16 -3.38 6.29 7.86
CA GLY A 16 -3.74 4.88 7.84
C GLY A 16 -3.52 4.25 6.46
N LEU A 17 -3.19 2.95 6.43
CA LEU A 17 -3.02 2.12 5.23
C LEU A 17 -4.09 2.34 4.14
N LYS A 18 -5.32 2.65 4.55
CA LYS A 18 -6.42 2.98 3.63
C LYS A 18 -6.15 4.26 2.83
N ASN A 19 -5.70 5.32 3.48
CA ASN A 19 -5.48 6.61 2.85
C ASN A 19 -4.26 6.55 1.92
N ILE A 20 -3.18 5.93 2.37
CA ILE A 20 -2.00 5.65 1.54
C ILE A 20 -2.41 4.88 0.28
N LEU A 21 -3.19 3.81 0.44
CA LEU A 21 -3.64 3.03 -0.71
C LEU A 21 -4.53 3.84 -1.66
N ILE A 22 -5.41 4.72 -1.15
CA ILE A 22 -6.24 5.59 -1.98
C ILE A 22 -5.36 6.50 -2.83
N GLU A 23 -4.40 7.20 -2.23
CA GLU A 23 -3.48 8.07 -2.96
C GLU A 23 -2.70 7.30 -4.03
N ILE A 24 -2.08 6.17 -3.69
CA ILE A 24 -1.29 5.39 -4.66
C ILE A 24 -2.18 4.87 -5.79
N VAL A 25 -3.39 4.41 -5.50
CA VAL A 25 -4.34 3.97 -6.53
C VAL A 25 -4.82 5.14 -7.39
N GLU A 26 -4.99 6.34 -6.83
CA GLU A 26 -5.39 7.54 -7.57
C GLU A 26 -4.28 8.02 -8.52
N TYR A 27 -3.02 7.97 -8.08
CA TYR A 27 -1.88 8.37 -8.91
C TYR A 27 -1.47 7.31 -9.95
N TYR A 28 -1.45 6.02 -9.59
CA TYR A 28 -0.89 4.96 -10.45
C TYR A 28 -1.94 3.97 -10.98
N GLY A 29 -3.07 3.83 -10.28
CA GLY A 29 -4.08 2.84 -10.61
C GLY A 29 -3.68 1.40 -10.28
N PHE A 30 -4.69 0.55 -10.16
CA PHE A 30 -4.52 -0.85 -9.77
C PHE A 30 -3.68 -1.69 -10.74
N LYS A 31 -3.70 -1.36 -12.04
CA LYS A 31 -2.93 -2.10 -13.06
C LYS A 31 -1.42 -1.97 -12.84
N ILE A 32 -0.94 -0.77 -12.55
CA ILE A 32 0.50 -0.51 -12.31
C ILE A 32 0.91 -1.15 -10.98
N LEU A 33 0.09 -0.97 -9.94
CA LEU A 33 0.27 -1.62 -8.64
C LEU A 33 0.38 -3.15 -8.76
N PHE A 34 -0.48 -3.78 -9.57
CA PHE A 34 -0.38 -5.21 -9.83
C PHE A 34 0.91 -5.58 -10.57
N ALA A 35 1.31 -4.82 -11.59
CA ALA A 35 2.53 -5.09 -12.34
C ALA A 35 3.80 -4.99 -11.46
N TYR A 36 3.82 -4.02 -10.54
CA TYR A 36 4.98 -3.77 -9.68
C TYR A 36 5.03 -4.71 -8.46
N LEU A 37 3.90 -4.85 -7.75
CA LEU A 37 3.84 -5.60 -6.49
C LEU A 37 3.49 -7.08 -6.68
N ASN A 38 2.92 -7.43 -7.84
CA ASN A 38 2.41 -8.76 -8.18
C ASN A 38 1.42 -9.32 -7.14
N ILE A 39 0.53 -8.45 -6.63
CA ILE A 39 -0.48 -8.83 -5.63
C ILE A 39 -1.84 -9.01 -6.32
N ASN A 40 -2.33 -10.26 -6.36
CA ASN A 40 -3.58 -10.61 -7.05
C ASN A 40 -4.81 -9.81 -6.61
N CYS A 41 -4.83 -9.22 -5.40
CA CYS A 41 -5.95 -8.39 -4.96
C CYS A 41 -6.14 -7.12 -5.81
N PHE A 42 -5.10 -6.64 -6.49
CA PHE A 42 -5.17 -5.52 -7.42
C PHE A 42 -5.59 -5.91 -8.84
N LYS A 43 -5.62 -7.21 -9.16
CA LYS A 43 -6.07 -7.73 -10.45
C LYS A 43 -7.51 -8.23 -10.39
N THR A 44 -7.84 -9.00 -9.36
CA THR A 44 -9.15 -9.66 -9.23
C THR A 44 -10.04 -8.87 -8.29
N ASN A 45 -11.06 -8.21 -8.85
CA ASN A 45 -11.97 -7.31 -8.13
C ASN A 45 -11.26 -6.17 -7.36
N PRO A 46 -10.50 -5.32 -8.08
CA PRO A 46 -9.75 -4.24 -7.47
C PRO A 46 -10.70 -3.23 -6.81
N SER A 47 -10.63 -3.13 -5.48
CA SER A 47 -11.34 -2.12 -4.72
C SER A 47 -10.53 -1.73 -3.50
N ILE A 48 -10.64 -0.47 -3.06
CA ILE A 48 -9.94 0.01 -1.87
C ILE A 48 -10.29 -0.84 -0.65
N ALA A 49 -11.57 -1.18 -0.47
CA ALA A 49 -12.01 -1.98 0.68
C ALA A 49 -11.46 -3.41 0.66
N SER A 50 -11.50 -4.09 -0.50
CA SER A 50 -10.98 -5.46 -0.65
C SER A 50 -9.46 -5.50 -0.49
N SER A 51 -8.76 -4.54 -1.09
CA SER A 51 -7.31 -4.40 -0.97
C SER A 51 -6.88 -4.09 0.46
N VAL A 52 -7.50 -3.14 1.17
CA VAL A 52 -7.16 -2.86 2.58
C VAL A 52 -7.40 -4.09 3.47
N LYS A 53 -8.52 -4.79 3.27
CA LYS A 53 -8.79 -6.04 4.01
C LYS A 53 -7.76 -7.12 3.71
N PHE A 54 -7.27 -7.20 2.47
CA PHE A 54 -6.19 -8.09 2.10
C PHE A 54 -4.87 -7.66 2.73
N LEU A 55 -4.42 -6.43 2.55
CA LEU A 55 -3.14 -5.91 3.05
C LEU A 55 -3.04 -5.94 4.59
N LYS A 56 -4.18 -5.95 5.31
CA LYS A 56 -4.21 -6.15 6.76
C LYS A 56 -3.90 -7.57 7.22
N LYS A 57 -4.03 -8.59 6.36
CA LYS A 57 -3.88 -10.00 6.74
C LYS A 57 -2.40 -10.45 6.74
N PRO A 58 -1.63 -10.32 5.65
CA PRO A 58 -0.22 -10.65 5.64
C PRO A 58 0.64 -9.40 5.88
N ASP A 59 1.54 -9.46 6.86
CA ASP A 59 2.44 -8.35 7.16
C ASP A 59 3.35 -7.99 5.97
N TRP A 60 3.84 -8.99 5.21
CA TRP A 60 4.65 -8.74 4.01
C TRP A 60 3.93 -7.90 2.95
N ALA A 61 2.60 -7.99 2.86
CA ALA A 61 1.84 -7.26 1.85
C ALA A 61 1.67 -5.79 2.24
N ARG A 62 1.55 -5.51 3.55
CA ARG A 62 1.59 -4.16 4.09
C ARG A 62 2.95 -3.53 3.87
N GLU A 63 4.01 -4.23 4.26
CA GLU A 63 5.40 -3.77 4.08
C GLU A 63 5.70 -3.44 2.61
N LYS A 64 5.24 -4.26 1.66
CA LYS A 64 5.42 -3.99 0.22
C LYS A 64 4.74 -2.71 -0.29
N VAL A 65 3.71 -2.22 0.39
CA VAL A 65 2.98 -1.00 0.02
C VAL A 65 3.55 0.22 0.76
N GLU A 66 4.16 0.00 1.94
CA GLU A 66 4.73 1.05 2.79
C GLU A 66 6.24 1.29 2.54
N ALA A 67 6.96 0.31 1.99
CA ALA A 67 8.39 0.40 1.62
C ALA A 67 8.63 1.19 0.33
#